data_AF-A0A8T0QW95-F1
#
_entry.id   AF-A0A8T0QW95-F1
#
_cell.length_a   1.000
_cell.length_b   1.000
_cell.length_c   1.000
_cell.angle_alpha   90.00
_cell.angle_beta   90.00
_cell.angle_gamma   90.00
#
_symmetry.space_group_name_H-M   'P 1'
#
loop_
_entity.id
_entity.type
_entity.pdbx_description
1 polymer ?
#
loop_
_entity_poly.entity_id
_entity_poly.type
_entity_poly.pdbx_seq_one_letter_code
_entity_poly.pdbx_strand_id
1 'polypeptide(L)'
;MEGLISLTKKTTPSNYHYICEKNGGSLSDKMDELACFAPGMLALGASGYGLEKSEQIMNLEKELARACYNFYQTTPTKLSGENYFSHAGQVVWQPAFFLLPHRCSL
;
A
#
# COMPACT_ATOMS: atom_id res chain seq x y z
N MET A 1 -5.07 16.01 6.50
CA MET A 1 -4.96 14.63 5.98
C MET A 1 -4.79 13.60 7.10
N GLU A 2 -4.98 13.98 8.37
CA GLU A 2 -4.68 13.13 9.53
C GLU A 2 -5.43 11.80 9.56
N GLY A 3 -6.68 11.77 9.07
CA GLY A 3 -7.47 10.54 9.02
C GLY A 3 -6.77 9.44 8.21
N LEU A 4 -6.31 9.76 6.99
CA LEU A 4 -5.58 8.81 6.15
C LEU A 4 -4.23 8.43 6.77
N ILE A 5 -3.50 9.41 7.30
CA ILE A 5 -2.19 9.18 7.94
C ILE A 5 -2.34 8.21 9.14
N SER A 6 -3.44 8.30 9.90
CA SER A 6 -3.72 7.40 11.03
C SER A 6 -3.95 5.94 10.64
N LEU A 7 -4.22 5.68 9.36
CA LEU A 7 -4.37 4.33 8.80
C LEU A 7 -3.06 3.76 8.28
N THR A 8 -1.98 4.56 8.28
CA THR A 8 -0.69 4.09 7.78
C THR A 8 0.08 3.31 8.82
N LYS A 9 0.66 2.18 8.42
CA LYS A 9 1.56 1.38 9.23
C LYS A 9 2.82 1.03 8.45
N LYS A 10 3.89 0.74 9.19
CA LYS A 10 5.14 0.22 8.64
C LYS A 10 5.27 -1.27 8.98
N THR A 11 5.52 -2.12 7.99
CA THR A 11 5.80 -3.54 8.25
C THR A 11 7.20 -3.77 8.79
N THR A 12 7.35 -4.81 9.60
CA THR A 12 8.64 -5.29 10.09
C THR A 12 8.71 -6.79 9.81
N PRO A 13 9.72 -7.33 9.09
CA PRO A 13 11.03 -6.72 8.81
C PRO A 13 11.16 -6.01 7.45
N SER A 14 10.17 -6.08 6.56
CA SER A 14 10.30 -5.57 5.18
C SER A 14 10.35 -4.04 5.05
N ASN A 15 10.00 -3.29 6.11
CA ASN A 15 10.13 -1.83 6.19
C ASN A 15 9.34 -1.05 5.13
N TYR A 16 8.24 -1.60 4.63
CA TYR A 16 7.35 -0.91 3.71
C TYR A 16 6.25 -0.17 4.47
N HIS A 17 5.75 0.92 3.90
CA HIS A 17 4.58 1.62 4.40
C HIS A 17 3.31 1.14 3.69
N TYR A 18 2.22 1.00 4.43
CA TYR A 18 0.94 0.48 3.95
C TYR A 18 -0.22 1.30 4.49
N ILE A 19 -1.30 1.34 3.74
CA ILE A 19 -2.58 1.87 4.20
C ILE A 19 -3.45 0.68 4.63
N CYS A 20 -3.73 0.59 5.93
CA CYS A 20 -4.58 -0.45 6.50
C CYS A 20 -6.06 -0.16 6.27
N GLU A 21 -6.84 -1.20 5.99
CA GLU A 21 -8.29 -1.12 6.09
C GLU A 21 -8.74 -0.95 7.56
N LYS A 22 -9.73 -0.09 7.78
CA LYS A 22 -10.36 0.09 9.08
C LYS A 22 -11.76 -0.49 9.09
N ASN A 23 -11.98 -1.51 9.91
CA ASN A 23 -13.28 -2.13 10.14
C ASN A 23 -13.71 -1.84 11.58
N GLY A 24 -14.60 -0.85 11.73
CA GLY A 24 -15.04 -0.35 13.03
C GLY A 24 -13.87 0.19 13.86
N GLY A 25 -13.59 -0.46 14.99
CA GLY A 25 -12.47 -0.12 15.87
C GLY A 25 -11.16 -0.83 15.55
N SER A 26 -11.13 -1.76 14.59
CA SER A 26 -9.96 -2.59 14.27
C SER A 26 -9.30 -2.18 12.96
N LEU A 27 -7.97 -2.29 12.91
CA LEU A 27 -7.19 -2.14 11.68
C LEU A 27 -6.81 -3.53 11.18
N SER A 28 -7.15 -3.82 9.93
CA SER A 28 -6.72 -5.00 9.21
C SER A 28 -5.44 -4.67 8.46
N ASP A 29 -4.44 -5.54 8.53
CA ASP A 29 -3.18 -5.40 7.77
C ASP A 29 -3.38 -5.86 6.31
N LYS A 30 -4.41 -5.29 5.66
CA LYS A 30 -4.79 -5.44 4.26
C LYS A 30 -4.70 -4.08 3.56
N MET A 31 -4.20 -4.07 2.34
CA MET A 31 -4.13 -2.91 1.45
C MET A 31 -4.60 -3.31 0.05
N ASP A 32 -5.56 -2.57 -0.49
CA ASP A 32 -6.03 -2.78 -1.86
C ASP A 32 -5.09 -2.11 -2.86
N GLU A 33 -5.03 -2.62 -4.10
CA GLU A 33 -4.32 -1.96 -5.21
C GLU A 33 -4.83 -0.54 -5.42
N LEU A 34 -6.14 -0.32 -5.25
CA LEU A 34 -6.76 1.00 -5.36
C LEU A 34 -6.19 2.01 -4.36
N ALA A 35 -5.67 1.55 -3.21
CA ALA A 35 -5.02 2.42 -2.24
C ALA A 35 -3.69 3.01 -2.78
N CYS A 36 -3.12 2.45 -3.84
CA CYS A 36 -1.96 3.01 -4.55
C CYS A 36 -2.26 4.31 -5.31
N PHE A 37 -3.53 4.75 -5.37
CA PHE A 37 -3.87 6.12 -5.77
C PHE A 37 -3.57 7.16 -4.69
N ALA A 38 -3.59 6.77 -3.41
CA ALA A 38 -3.44 7.69 -2.29
C ALA A 38 -2.10 8.44 -2.24
N PRO A 39 -0.93 7.85 -2.58
CA PRO A 39 0.32 8.59 -2.67
C PRO A 39 0.23 9.81 -3.60
N GLY A 40 -0.39 9.64 -4.78
CA GLY A 40 -0.61 10.76 -5.70
C GLY A 40 -1.48 11.87 -5.10
N MET A 41 -2.53 11.51 -4.36
CA MET A 41 -3.34 12.48 -3.63
C MET A 41 -2.56 13.19 -2.52
N LEU A 42 -1.69 12.48 -1.80
CA LEU A 42 -0.83 13.05 -0.75
C LEU A 42 0.14 14.07 -1.35
N ALA A 43 0.81 13.74 -2.46
CA ALA A 43 1.72 14.66 -3.16
C ALA A 43 1.01 15.95 -3.58
N LEU A 44 -0.16 15.84 -4.21
CA LEU A 44 -0.93 16.99 -4.66
C LEU A 44 -1.42 17.86 -3.49
N GLY A 45 -1.88 17.21 -2.40
CA GLY A 45 -2.39 17.90 -1.22
C GLY A 45 -1.33 18.48 -0.29
N ALA A 46 -0.08 18.02 -0.36
CA ALA A 46 1.00 18.45 0.54
C ALA A 46 1.30 19.95 0.44
N SER A 47 1.13 20.55 -0.74
CA SER A 47 1.38 21.98 -0.99
C SER A 47 0.46 22.92 -0.19
N GLY A 48 -0.70 22.44 0.26
CA GLY A 48 -1.65 23.22 1.07
C GLY A 48 -1.30 23.33 2.56
N TYR A 49 -0.22 22.70 3.02
CA TYR A 49 0.22 22.70 4.42
C TYR A 49 1.51 23.51 4.60
N GLY A 50 1.83 23.88 5.85
CA GLY A 50 3.11 24.52 6.17
C GLY A 50 4.32 23.62 5.85
N LEU A 51 5.50 24.22 5.67
CA LEU A 51 6.72 23.56 5.18
C LEU A 51 7.03 22.21 5.85
N GLU A 52 7.06 22.18 7.19
CA GLU A 52 7.36 20.96 7.96
C GLU A 52 6.37 19.82 7.68
N LYS A 53 5.08 20.14 7.69
CA LYS A 53 4.02 19.15 7.49
C LYS A 53 3.94 18.71 6.03
N SER A 54 4.20 19.62 5.11
CA SER A 54 4.32 19.32 3.68
C SER A 54 5.44 18.30 3.44
N GLU A 55 6.61 18.50 4.06
CA GLU A 55 7.74 17.56 3.97
C GLU A 55 7.41 16.18 4.57
N GLN A 56 6.75 16.14 5.74
CA GLN A 56 6.30 14.87 6.35
C GLN A 56 5.35 14.10 5.42
N ILE A 57 4.38 14.79 4.82
CA ILE A 57 3.42 14.19 3.88
C ILE A 57 4.14 13.68 2.62
N MET A 58 5.05 14.47 2.07
CA MET A 58 5.85 14.07 0.90
C MET A 58 6.76 12.86 1.19
N ASN A 59 7.31 12.76 2.40
CA ASN A 59 8.11 11.59 2.78
C ASN A 59 7.24 10.33 2.92
N LEU A 60 6.06 10.45 3.52
CA LEU A 60 5.09 9.35 3.59
C LEU A 60 4.61 8.92 2.19
N GLU A 61 4.35 9.89 1.31
CA GLU A 61 3.99 9.65 -0.09
C GLU A 61 5.04 8.81 -0.81
N LYS A 62 6.32 9.21 -0.76
CA LYS A 62 7.42 8.45 -1.37
C LYS A 62 7.48 7.01 -0.88
N GLU A 63 7.29 6.81 0.42
CA GLU A 63 7.34 5.47 1.01
C GLU A 63 6.16 4.59 0.58
N LEU A 64 4.96 5.15 0.51
CA LEU A 64 3.78 4.44 0.01
C LEU A 64 3.89 4.18 -1.50
N ALA A 65 4.36 5.14 -2.29
CA ALA A 65 4.63 4.97 -3.72
C ALA A 65 5.68 3.89 -3.97
N ARG A 66 6.74 3.84 -3.14
CA ARG A 66 7.73 2.77 -3.16
C ARG A 66 7.12 1.41 -2.86
N ALA A 67 6.25 1.31 -1.85
CA ALA A 67 5.56 0.06 -1.55
C ALA A 67 4.72 -0.42 -2.75
N CYS A 68 3.91 0.49 -3.32
CA CYS A 68 3.11 0.22 -4.51
C CYS A 68 3.95 -0.18 -5.73
N TYR A 69 5.07 0.49 -6.00
CA TYR A 69 5.98 0.06 -7.07
C TYR A 69 6.47 -1.38 -6.86
N ASN A 70 6.84 -1.74 -5.61
CA ASN A 70 7.29 -3.09 -5.29
C ASN A 70 6.18 -4.14 -5.42
N PHE A 71 4.91 -3.76 -5.26
CA PHE A 71 3.77 -4.65 -5.52
C PHE A 71 3.74 -5.13 -6.97
N TYR A 72 4.00 -4.26 -7.95
CA TYR A 72 4.19 -4.68 -9.34
C TYR A 72 5.43 -5.56 -9.48
N GLN A 73 6.55 -5.18 -8.86
CA GLN A 73 7.81 -5.91 -9.05
C GLN A 73 7.81 -7.32 -8.45
N THR A 74 7.02 -7.57 -7.40
CA THR A 74 6.95 -8.85 -6.70
C THR A 74 6.16 -9.92 -7.47
N THR A 75 5.25 -9.53 -8.37
CA THR A 75 4.51 -10.49 -9.19
C THR A 75 5.32 -10.89 -10.45
N PRO A 76 5.16 -12.12 -10.95
CA PRO A 76 5.83 -12.57 -12.17
C PRO A 76 5.42 -11.76 -13.42
N THR A 77 4.16 -11.33 -13.48
CA THR A 77 3.59 -10.60 -14.62
C THR A 77 3.89 -9.12 -14.61
N LYS A 78 4.50 -8.60 -13.54
CA LYS A 78 4.69 -7.16 -13.32
C LYS A 78 3.39 -6.36 -13.29
N LEU A 79 2.29 -7.03 -12.95
CA LEU A 79 0.99 -6.44 -12.69
C LEU A 79 0.67 -6.59 -11.20
N SER A 80 0.18 -5.52 -10.58
CA SER A 80 -0.24 -5.56 -9.18
C SER A 80 -1.42 -6.51 -9.00
N GLY A 81 -1.40 -7.30 -7.93
CA GLY A 81 -2.57 -8.05 -7.46
C GLY A 81 -3.64 -7.09 -6.92
N GLU A 82 -4.87 -7.58 -6.76
CA GLU A 82 -6.00 -6.76 -6.29
C GLU A 82 -5.88 -6.38 -4.81
N ASN A 83 -5.43 -7.32 -3.98
CA ASN A 83 -5.36 -7.19 -2.53
C ASN A 83 -3.99 -7.66 -2.03
N TYR A 84 -3.41 -6.89 -1.12
CA TYR A 84 -2.15 -7.21 -0.44
C TYR A 84 -2.39 -7.38 1.05
N PHE A 85 -1.78 -8.40 1.64
CA PHE A 85 -1.88 -8.71 3.05
C PHE A 85 -0.49 -8.72 3.67
N SER A 86 -0.37 -8.17 4.87
CA SER A 86 0.82 -8.38 5.68
C SER A 86 0.68 -9.64 6.53
N HIS A 87 1.57 -10.61 6.31
CA HIS A 87 1.67 -11.81 7.13
C HIS A 87 3.09 -11.92 7.69
N ALA A 88 3.21 -11.91 9.02
CA ALA A 88 4.50 -11.98 9.73
C ALA A 88 5.55 -10.98 9.19
N GLY A 89 5.12 -9.79 8.75
CA GLY A 89 6.00 -8.76 8.24
C GLY A 89 6.40 -8.87 6.77
N GLN A 90 6.00 -9.96 6.10
CA GLN A 90 6.09 -10.10 4.66
C GLN A 90 4.78 -9.67 4.02
N VAL A 91 4.84 -9.17 2.79
CA VAL A 91 3.63 -8.82 2.05
C VAL A 91 3.39 -9.81 0.94
N VAL A 92 2.21 -10.41 1.02
CA VAL A 92 1.72 -11.42 0.10
C VAL A 92 0.55 -10.81 -0.66
N TRP A 93 0.51 -11.03 -1.97
CA TRP A 93 -0.64 -10.64 -2.77
C TRP A 93 -1.63 -11.78 -2.83
N GLN A 94 -2.92 -11.45 -2.87
CA GLN A 94 -3.92 -12.41 -3.30
C GLN A 94 -3.81 -12.55 -4.82
N PRO A 95 -3.49 -13.75 -5.35
CA PRO A 95 -3.58 -13.96 -6.77
C PRO A 95 -5.04 -13.77 -7.16
N ALA A 96 -5.30 -12.83 -8.07
CA ALA A 96 -6.63 -12.65 -8.61
C ALA A 96 -7.05 -13.97 -9.26
N PHE A 97 -8.03 -14.64 -8.63
CA PHE A 97 -8.63 -15.86 -9.17
C PHE A 97 -9.32 -15.59 -10.52
N PHE A 98 -9.44 -14.31 -10.92
CA PHE A 98 -10.08 -13.84 -12.14
C PHE A 98 -9.20 -13.82 -13.40
N LEU A 99 -7.86 -13.84 -13.27
CA LEU A 99 -6.93 -13.84 -14.42
C LEU A 99 -6.04 -15.09 -14.50
N LEU A 100 -6.30 -16.11 -13.68
CA LEU A 100 -5.69 -17.42 -13.83
C LEU A 100 -6.64 -18.32 -14.64
N PRO A 101 -6.49 -18.45 -15.97
CA PRO A 101 -6.79 -19.72 -16.59
C PRO A 101 -5.75 -20.69 -16.03
N HIS A 102 -6.16 -21.45 -15.01
CA HIS A 102 -5.39 -22.53 -14.43
C HIS A 102 -4.20 -22.12 -13.53
N ARG A 103 -4.36 -22.52 -12.27
CA ARG A 103 -3.34 -23.30 -11.56
C ARG A 103 -2.74 -24.32 -12.55
N CYS A 104 -1.67 -23.97 -13.26
CA CYS A 104 -0.85 -24.94 -13.97
C CYS A 104 -0.04 -25.67 -12.90
N SER A 105 -0.71 -26.59 -12.19
CA SER A 105 -0.03 -27.69 -11.52
C SER A 105 0.37 -28.68 -12.61
N LEU A 106 1.63 -28.62 -13.01
CA LEU A 106 2.39 -29.79 -13.43
C LEU A 106 3.74 -29.75 -12.72
#